data_AF-A0A0D2C1C6-F1
#
_entry.id   AF-A0A0D2C1C6-F1
#
_cell.length_a   1.000
_cell.length_b   1.000
_cell.length_c   1.000
_cell.angle_alpha   90.00
_cell.angle_beta   90.00
_cell.angle_gamma   90.00
#
_symmetry.space_group_name_H-M   'P 1'
#
loop_
_entity.id
_entity.type
_entity.pdbx_description
1 polymer ?
#
loop_
_entity_poly.entity_id
_entity_poly.type
_entity_poly.pdbx_seq_one_letter_code
_entity_poly.pdbx_strand_id
1 'polypeptide(L)'
;MFAILILSWTLPAFAQITDCWSSGSTYVTSLPACSKFASSHSKCFAIGPATVDTPAFKDCICAQKFFNLIVDCESETRVCLESTEEDGAAQQAISNWHAECDTWIDYTVTTPILSAPTVTLAPLAECNAIKTVCKSYGDVTQSCKQSFGFYNNLAAHPKLESCLCKPKLLAMESRCIVDGDTTCKGIPGPAVTNLDLWRECPKTARPTPAQVEARATAAPKYHEKRTWQA
;
A
#
# COMPACT_ATOMS: atom_id res chain seq x y z
N MET A 1 -37.54 -16.67 0.46
CA MET A 1 -36.99 -15.55 1.26
C MET A 1 -35.55 -15.38 0.78
N PHE A 2 -35.28 -14.35 -0.02
CA PHE A 2 -33.96 -14.13 -0.63
C PHE A 2 -32.99 -13.67 0.46
N ALA A 3 -32.10 -14.56 0.91
CA ALA A 3 -30.98 -14.18 1.76
C ALA A 3 -30.03 -13.33 0.93
N ILE A 4 -29.85 -12.09 1.37
CA ILE A 4 -29.14 -11.03 0.68
C ILE A 4 -27.64 -11.35 0.72
N LEU A 5 -26.99 -11.16 -0.42
CA LEU A 5 -25.55 -11.20 -0.67
C LEU A 5 -24.76 -10.31 0.31
N ILE A 6 -24.44 -10.80 1.51
CA ILE A 6 -23.68 -10.03 2.50
C ILE A 6 -22.18 -10.35 2.43
N LEU A 7 -21.77 -11.47 1.82
CA LEU A 7 -20.37 -11.72 1.48
C LEU A 7 -20.17 -11.57 -0.03
N SER A 8 -19.52 -10.48 -0.45
CA SER A 8 -19.22 -10.23 -1.86
C SER A 8 -18.26 -11.30 -2.40
N TRP A 9 -18.50 -11.77 -3.62
CA TRP A 9 -17.56 -12.60 -4.39
C TRP A 9 -16.17 -12.00 -4.54
N THR A 10 -16.11 -10.68 -4.50
CA THR A 10 -14.87 -9.93 -4.53
C THR A 10 -14.23 -10.01 -3.17
N LEU A 11 -12.95 -10.38 -3.16
CA LEU A 11 -12.13 -10.30 -1.98
C LEU A 11 -12.20 -8.86 -1.43
N PRO A 12 -12.43 -8.67 -0.13
CA PRO A 12 -12.53 -7.33 0.45
C PRO A 12 -11.20 -6.58 0.30
N ALA A 13 -11.29 -5.25 0.17
CA ALA A 13 -10.14 -4.40 -0.20
C ALA A 13 -8.93 -4.56 0.72
N PHE A 14 -9.14 -4.67 2.04
CA PHE A 14 -8.07 -4.87 3.02
C PHE A 14 -7.25 -6.16 2.77
N ALA A 15 -7.89 -7.19 2.22
CA ALA A 15 -7.24 -8.45 1.89
C ALA A 15 -6.54 -8.45 0.52
N GLN A 16 -6.69 -7.38 -0.25
CA GLN A 16 -5.97 -7.16 -1.52
C GLN A 16 -4.64 -6.44 -1.34
N ILE A 17 -4.29 -6.03 -0.12
CA ILE A 17 -3.00 -5.40 0.17
C ILE A 17 -1.90 -6.45 -0.06
N THR A 18 -0.92 -6.12 -0.91
CA THR A 18 0.21 -7.00 -1.23
C THR A 18 1.54 -6.49 -0.69
N ASP A 19 1.62 -5.20 -0.39
CA ASP A 19 2.87 -4.52 -0.06
C ASP A 19 2.71 -3.73 1.23
N CYS A 20 3.67 -3.89 2.14
CA CYS A 20 3.81 -3.04 3.31
C CYS A 20 4.61 -1.78 2.98
N TRP A 21 4.44 -0.76 3.80
CA TRP A 21 5.14 0.52 3.61
C TRP A 21 6.55 0.49 4.18
N SER A 22 6.80 -0.37 5.16
CA SER A 22 8.08 -0.51 5.82
C SER A 22 8.94 -1.60 5.16
N SER A 23 10.15 -1.22 4.76
CA SER A 23 11.24 -2.14 4.43
C SER A 23 12.24 -2.27 5.60
N GLY A 24 11.84 -1.85 6.80
CA GLY A 24 12.69 -1.85 7.99
C GLY A 24 12.81 -3.25 8.59
N SER A 25 13.98 -3.58 9.15
CA SER A 25 14.33 -4.90 9.70
C SER A 25 13.50 -5.38 10.90
N THR A 26 12.54 -4.59 11.37
CA THR A 26 11.69 -4.87 12.54
C THR A 26 10.19 -4.90 12.24
N TYR A 27 9.78 -4.77 10.98
CA TYR A 27 8.37 -4.62 10.61
C TYR A 27 7.88 -5.72 9.66
N VAL A 28 6.57 -5.94 9.62
CA VAL A 28 5.92 -6.94 8.76
C VAL A 28 6.22 -6.60 7.29
N THR A 29 7.01 -7.44 6.61
CA THR A 29 7.42 -7.25 5.20
C THR A 29 6.65 -8.15 4.22
N SER A 30 5.73 -8.95 4.74
CA SER A 30 4.91 -9.88 3.98
C SER A 30 3.54 -9.99 4.64
N LEU A 31 2.51 -10.28 3.86
CA LEU A 31 1.13 -10.40 4.34
C LEU A 31 0.61 -11.85 4.28
N PRO A 32 1.23 -12.82 4.99
CA PRO A 32 0.81 -14.22 4.94
C PRO A 32 -0.59 -14.48 5.50
N ALA A 33 -1.08 -13.74 6.49
CA ALA A 33 -2.44 -13.88 6.99
C ALA A 33 -3.45 -13.44 5.93
N CYS A 34 -3.25 -12.27 5.30
CA CYS A 34 -4.11 -11.83 4.20
C CYS A 34 -4.03 -12.75 2.99
N SER A 35 -2.84 -13.27 2.66
CA SER A 35 -2.69 -14.26 1.57
C SER A 35 -3.44 -15.56 1.85
N LYS A 36 -3.44 -16.02 3.11
CA LYS A 36 -4.21 -17.20 3.54
C LYS A 36 -5.70 -16.93 3.51
N PHE A 37 -6.14 -15.74 3.96
CA PHE A 37 -7.53 -15.33 3.86
C PHE A 37 -8.00 -15.29 2.41
N ALA A 38 -7.25 -14.63 1.52
CA ALA A 38 -7.52 -14.58 0.09
C ALA A 38 -7.66 -15.97 -0.52
N SER A 39 -6.72 -16.86 -0.20
CA SER A 39 -6.74 -18.24 -0.66
C SER A 39 -7.95 -19.02 -0.11
N SER A 40 -8.32 -18.82 1.15
CA SER A 40 -9.47 -19.48 1.78
C SER A 40 -10.79 -18.96 1.21
N HIS A 41 -10.89 -17.65 0.98
CA HIS A 41 -12.01 -17.02 0.32
C HIS A 41 -12.21 -17.61 -1.07
N SER A 42 -11.20 -17.60 -1.94
CA SER A 42 -11.29 -18.19 -3.27
C SER A 42 -11.69 -19.67 -3.25
N LYS A 43 -11.18 -20.45 -2.28
CA LYS A 43 -11.56 -21.86 -2.13
C LYS A 43 -13.01 -22.05 -1.74
N CYS A 44 -13.50 -21.35 -0.71
CA CYS A 44 -14.89 -21.50 -0.27
C CYS A 44 -15.87 -21.02 -1.35
N PHE A 45 -15.57 -19.91 -2.02
CA PHE A 45 -16.42 -19.37 -3.09
C PHE A 45 -16.34 -20.17 -4.39
N ALA A 46 -15.34 -21.05 -4.58
CA ALA A 46 -15.32 -22.00 -5.69
C ALA A 46 -16.26 -23.21 -5.48
N ILE A 47 -16.75 -23.46 -4.26
CA ILE A 47 -17.61 -24.62 -3.93
C ILE A 47 -19.01 -24.49 -4.55
N GLY A 48 -19.47 -23.27 -4.88
CA GLY A 48 -20.70 -23.11 -5.64
C GLY A 48 -20.97 -21.68 -6.09
N PRO A 49 -21.88 -21.48 -7.06
CA PRO A 49 -22.44 -20.15 -7.32
C PRO A 49 -23.17 -19.64 -6.06
N ALA A 50 -22.95 -18.38 -5.67
CA ALA A 50 -23.55 -17.65 -4.53
C ALA A 50 -25.08 -17.54 -4.51
N THR A 51 -25.77 -18.34 -5.32
CA THR A 51 -27.21 -18.59 -5.19
C THR A 51 -27.51 -19.84 -4.38
N VAL A 52 -26.49 -20.61 -3.97
CA VAL A 52 -26.69 -21.89 -3.29
C VAL A 52 -26.07 -21.84 -1.90
N ASP A 53 -26.93 -21.55 -0.93
CA ASP A 53 -26.77 -21.80 0.50
C ASP A 53 -26.64 -23.33 0.74
N THR A 54 -25.54 -23.91 0.25
CA THR A 54 -25.26 -25.33 0.45
C THR A 54 -24.58 -25.53 1.79
N PRO A 55 -24.83 -26.66 2.47
CA PRO A 55 -24.08 -27.04 3.65
C PRO A 55 -22.56 -26.99 3.42
N ALA A 56 -22.07 -27.46 2.27
CA ALA A 56 -20.64 -27.44 1.95
C ALA A 56 -20.04 -26.02 1.87
N PHE A 57 -20.80 -25.05 1.34
CA PHE A 57 -20.38 -23.66 1.32
C PHE A 57 -20.37 -23.07 2.74
N LYS A 58 -21.48 -23.26 3.48
CA LYS A 58 -21.62 -22.78 4.86
C LYS A 58 -20.56 -23.37 5.79
N ASP A 59 -20.30 -24.66 5.71
CA ASP A 59 -19.24 -25.32 6.48
C ASP A 59 -17.85 -24.73 6.19
N CYS A 60 -17.63 -24.25 4.96
CA CYS A 60 -16.37 -23.61 4.59
C CYS A 60 -16.25 -22.18 5.14
N ILE A 61 -17.23 -21.32 4.86
CA ILE A 61 -17.17 -19.91 5.28
C ILE A 61 -17.42 -19.73 6.77
N CYS A 62 -18.27 -20.55 7.38
CA CYS A 62 -18.67 -20.45 8.79
C CYS A 62 -17.78 -21.26 9.73
N ALA A 63 -16.61 -21.72 9.27
CA ALA A 63 -15.61 -22.29 10.16
C ALA A 63 -14.92 -21.19 10.98
N GLN A 64 -14.64 -21.44 12.26
CA GLN A 64 -13.85 -20.54 13.13
C GLN A 64 -12.51 -20.17 12.49
N LYS A 65 -11.92 -21.11 11.73
CA LYS A 65 -10.68 -20.85 10.99
C LYS A 65 -10.83 -19.77 9.92
N PHE A 66 -11.96 -19.73 9.22
CA PHE A 66 -12.24 -18.69 8.22
C PHE A 66 -12.41 -17.33 8.90
N PHE A 67 -13.16 -17.28 10.00
CA PHE A 67 -13.29 -16.07 10.83
C PHE A 67 -11.94 -15.56 11.32
N ASN A 68 -11.09 -16.43 11.87
CA ASN A 68 -9.76 -16.07 12.34
C ASN A 68 -8.92 -15.45 11.21
N LEU A 69 -9.02 -15.96 9.98
CA LEU A 69 -8.29 -15.40 8.85
C LEU A 69 -8.70 -13.96 8.51
N ILE A 70 -9.96 -13.56 8.76
CA ILE A 70 -10.41 -12.18 8.61
C ILE A 70 -9.69 -11.29 9.64
N VAL A 71 -9.73 -11.68 10.92
CA VAL A 71 -9.13 -10.93 12.05
C VAL A 71 -7.60 -10.90 11.99
N ASP A 72 -6.98 -12.02 11.60
CA ASP A 72 -5.54 -12.14 11.43
C ASP A 72 -5.05 -11.24 10.29
N CYS A 73 -5.80 -11.19 9.17
CA CYS A 73 -5.48 -10.27 8.08
C CYS A 73 -5.65 -8.80 8.51
N GLU A 74 -6.71 -8.45 9.24
CA GLU A 74 -6.86 -7.10 9.80
C GLU A 74 -5.66 -6.72 10.68
N SER A 75 -5.31 -7.59 11.63
CA SER A 75 -4.13 -7.41 12.51
C SER A 75 -2.86 -7.17 11.71
N GLU A 76 -2.65 -7.97 10.67
CA GLU A 76 -1.48 -7.90 9.81
C GLU A 76 -1.45 -6.60 9.00
N THR A 77 -2.59 -6.16 8.44
CA THR A 77 -2.70 -4.89 7.72
C THR A 77 -2.42 -3.68 8.61
N ARG A 78 -2.89 -3.70 9.86
CA ARG A 78 -2.63 -2.63 10.83
C ARG A 78 -1.15 -2.42 11.11
N VAL A 79 -0.40 -3.52 11.28
CA VAL A 79 1.05 -3.47 11.52
C VAL A 79 1.82 -3.18 10.24
N CYS A 80 1.36 -3.73 9.11
CA CYS A 80 1.96 -3.53 7.79
C CYS A 80 1.88 -2.09 7.30
N LEU A 81 0.75 -1.42 7.58
CA LEU A 81 0.49 -0.03 7.19
C LEU A 81 0.71 0.98 8.34
N GLU A 82 0.90 0.50 9.57
CA GLU A 82 0.93 1.34 10.78
C GLU A 82 -0.27 2.31 10.83
N SER A 83 -1.46 1.76 10.54
CA SER A 83 -2.69 2.50 10.30
C SER A 83 -3.93 1.68 10.63
N THR A 84 -5.01 2.36 10.98
CA THR A 84 -6.35 1.80 11.20
C THR A 84 -7.31 2.12 10.05
N GLU A 85 -6.83 2.67 8.94
CA GLU A 85 -7.68 3.14 7.82
C GLU A 85 -8.50 2.01 7.16
N GLU A 86 -8.00 0.77 7.21
CA GLU A 86 -8.64 -0.40 6.61
C GLU A 86 -9.59 -1.13 7.59
N ASP A 87 -9.62 -0.72 8.86
CA ASP A 87 -10.43 -1.36 9.89
C ASP A 87 -11.91 -1.39 9.50
N GLY A 88 -12.42 -0.33 8.87
CA GLY A 88 -13.83 -0.27 8.45
C GLY A 88 -14.20 -1.42 7.51
N ALA A 89 -13.32 -1.77 6.56
CA ALA A 89 -13.55 -2.86 5.62
C ALA A 89 -13.43 -4.24 6.29
N ALA A 90 -12.46 -4.40 7.20
CA ALA A 90 -12.30 -5.64 7.96
C ALA A 90 -13.47 -5.89 8.93
N GLN A 91 -13.89 -4.87 9.69
CA GLN A 91 -15.02 -4.94 10.60
C GLN A 91 -16.33 -5.18 9.86
N GLN A 92 -16.49 -4.64 8.64
CA GLN A 92 -17.61 -5.00 7.77
C GLN A 92 -17.57 -6.49 7.39
N ALA A 93 -16.42 -7.05 7.03
CA ALA A 93 -16.30 -8.48 6.74
C ALA A 93 -16.63 -9.37 7.95
N ILE A 94 -16.21 -8.96 9.16
CA ILE A 94 -16.56 -9.62 10.44
C ILE A 94 -18.07 -9.57 10.68
N SER A 95 -18.68 -8.40 10.54
CA SER A 95 -20.14 -8.23 10.70
C SER A 95 -20.91 -9.10 9.70
N ASN A 96 -20.42 -9.18 8.46
CA ASN A 96 -21.01 -9.96 7.39
C ASN A 96 -20.91 -11.46 7.66
N TRP A 97 -19.78 -11.91 8.20
CA TRP A 97 -19.60 -13.28 8.64
C TRP A 97 -20.60 -13.65 9.74
N HIS A 98 -20.76 -12.82 10.78
CA HIS A 98 -21.72 -13.06 11.86
C HIS A 98 -23.16 -13.14 11.36
N ALA A 99 -23.56 -12.19 10.50
CA ALA A 99 -24.89 -12.18 9.91
C ALA A 99 -25.21 -13.48 9.13
N GLU A 100 -24.19 -14.09 8.52
CA GLU A 100 -24.33 -15.27 7.69
C GLU A 100 -24.21 -16.59 8.48
N CYS A 101 -23.39 -16.60 9.53
CA CYS A 101 -22.90 -17.82 10.17
C CYS A 101 -23.44 -18.06 11.58
N ASP A 102 -23.90 -17.03 12.31
CA ASP A 102 -24.36 -17.19 13.69
C ASP A 102 -25.58 -18.13 13.79
N THR A 103 -26.39 -18.23 12.74
CA THR A 103 -27.53 -19.16 12.68
C THR A 103 -27.16 -20.56 12.19
N TRP A 104 -25.94 -20.76 11.66
CA TRP A 104 -25.45 -22.03 11.13
C TRP A 104 -24.62 -22.81 12.15
N ILE A 105 -23.84 -22.08 12.96
CA ILE A 105 -22.89 -22.67 13.91
C ILE A 105 -23.56 -23.01 15.24
N ASP A 106 -23.01 -24.01 15.93
CA ASP A 106 -23.42 -24.41 17.29
C ASP A 106 -22.35 -24.11 18.36
N TYR A 107 -21.22 -23.55 17.95
CA TYR A 107 -20.10 -23.19 18.81
C TYR A 107 -20.07 -21.69 19.11
N THR A 108 -19.48 -21.32 20.25
CA THR A 108 -19.21 -19.91 20.57
C THR A 108 -17.98 -19.42 19.81
N VAL A 109 -18.15 -18.36 19.04
CA VAL A 109 -17.06 -17.73 18.29
C VAL A 109 -16.05 -17.14 19.26
N THR A 110 -14.78 -17.42 19.02
CA THR A 110 -13.65 -16.76 19.69
C THR A 110 -13.02 -15.74 18.77
N THR A 111 -12.64 -14.57 19.30
CA THR A 111 -12.01 -13.51 18.52
C THR A 111 -10.54 -13.41 18.88
N PRO A 112 -9.61 -13.61 17.92
CA PRO A 112 -8.20 -13.34 18.14
C PRO A 112 -7.95 -11.91 18.62
N ILE A 113 -6.87 -11.72 19.38
CA ILE A 113 -6.47 -10.38 19.81
C ILE A 113 -5.96 -9.59 18.60
N LEU A 114 -6.57 -8.43 18.38
CA LEU A 114 -6.26 -7.55 17.28
C LEU A 114 -4.98 -6.76 17.54
N SER A 115 -4.05 -6.78 16.59
CA SER A 115 -2.82 -5.97 16.68
C SER A 115 -3.14 -4.47 16.59
N ALA A 116 -2.31 -3.66 17.24
CA ALA A 116 -2.37 -2.19 17.17
C ALA A 116 -1.15 -1.65 16.42
N PRO A 117 -1.30 -0.55 15.65
CA PRO A 117 -0.16 0.20 15.15
C PRO A 117 0.76 0.64 16.29
N THR A 118 2.06 0.58 16.05
CA THR A 118 3.11 1.05 16.96
C THR A 118 3.46 2.51 16.74
N VAL A 119 3.19 3.03 15.54
CA VAL A 119 3.35 4.43 15.16
C VAL A 119 2.14 4.92 14.35
N THR A 120 1.94 6.23 14.27
CA THR A 120 0.94 6.83 13.38
C THR A 120 1.66 7.38 12.16
N LEU A 121 1.51 6.72 11.02
CA LEU A 121 2.03 7.21 9.74
C LEU A 121 1.05 8.17 9.07
N ALA A 122 1.52 8.83 8.01
CA ALA A 122 0.65 9.63 7.16
C ALA A 122 -0.43 8.77 6.46
N PRO A 123 -1.53 9.37 6.00
CA PRO A 123 -2.63 8.65 5.35
C PRO A 123 -2.20 7.81 4.15
N LEU A 124 -2.86 6.68 3.89
CA LEU A 124 -2.53 5.72 2.82
C LEU A 124 -2.37 6.40 1.45
N ALA A 125 -3.21 7.40 1.18
CA ALA A 125 -3.16 8.17 -0.06
C ALA A 125 -1.84 8.93 -0.26
N GLU A 126 -1.24 9.47 0.80
CA GLU A 126 -0.01 10.28 0.70
C GLU A 126 1.19 9.40 0.34
N CYS A 127 1.38 8.26 0.97
CA CYS A 127 2.52 7.43 0.59
C CYS A 127 2.29 6.62 -0.68
N ASN A 128 1.04 6.39 -1.09
CA ASN A 128 0.80 5.94 -2.46
C ASN A 128 1.24 7.01 -3.49
N ALA A 129 1.02 8.29 -3.20
CA ALA A 129 1.54 9.37 -4.04
C ALA A 129 3.09 9.41 -4.03
N ILE A 130 3.73 9.24 -2.87
CA ILE A 130 5.20 9.15 -2.77
C ILE A 130 5.75 7.91 -3.48
N LYS A 131 5.13 6.74 -3.33
CA LYS A 131 5.48 5.50 -4.05
C LYS A 131 5.43 5.68 -5.57
N THR A 132 4.41 6.40 -6.06
CA THR A 132 4.30 6.75 -7.49
C THR A 132 5.45 7.64 -7.96
N VAL A 133 5.87 8.61 -7.12
CA VAL A 133 7.03 9.45 -7.38
C VAL A 133 8.32 8.64 -7.37
N CYS A 134 8.50 7.73 -6.41
CA CYS A 134 9.64 6.80 -6.36
C CYS A 134 9.75 5.94 -7.62
N LYS A 135 8.62 5.36 -8.07
CA LYS A 135 8.58 4.59 -9.30
C LYS A 135 8.99 5.44 -10.51
N SER A 136 8.42 6.65 -10.62
CA SER A 136 8.76 7.58 -11.70
C SER A 136 10.25 7.99 -11.67
N TYR A 137 10.81 8.21 -10.48
CA TYR A 137 12.23 8.47 -10.29
C TYR A 137 13.10 7.32 -10.80
N GLY A 138 12.79 6.09 -10.41
CA GLY A 138 13.48 4.89 -10.86
C GLY A 138 13.40 4.70 -12.38
N ASP A 139 12.19 4.82 -12.95
CA ASP A 139 11.93 4.64 -14.38
C ASP A 139 12.69 5.68 -15.22
N VAL A 140 12.68 6.96 -14.84
CA VAL A 140 13.40 8.03 -15.56
C VAL A 140 14.92 7.87 -15.41
N THR A 141 15.41 7.56 -14.21
CA THR A 141 16.85 7.32 -13.95
C THR A 141 17.35 6.15 -14.79
N GLN A 142 16.59 5.07 -14.84
CA GLN A 142 16.90 3.90 -15.64
C GLN A 142 16.88 4.21 -17.14
N SER A 143 15.90 4.98 -17.62
CA SER A 143 15.82 5.42 -19.01
C SER A 143 17.03 6.28 -19.42
N CYS A 144 17.48 7.20 -18.55
CA CYS A 144 18.70 7.98 -18.77
C CYS A 144 19.94 7.07 -18.90
N LYS A 145 20.11 6.11 -17.97
CA LYS A 145 21.23 5.15 -17.98
C LYS A 145 21.21 4.24 -19.21
N GLN A 146 20.04 3.78 -19.63
CA GLN A 146 19.89 2.97 -20.85
C GLN A 146 20.22 3.78 -22.11
N SER A 147 19.89 5.07 -22.14
CA SER A 147 20.10 5.92 -23.32
C SER A 147 21.55 6.42 -23.45
N PHE A 148 22.23 6.66 -22.33
CA PHE A 148 23.55 7.34 -22.32
C PHE A 148 24.66 6.54 -21.62
N GLY A 149 24.38 5.32 -21.18
CA GLY A 149 25.31 4.42 -20.52
C GLY A 149 25.31 4.55 -18.99
N PHE A 150 26.03 3.62 -18.35
CA PHE A 150 26.34 3.68 -16.93
C PHE A 150 27.58 4.54 -16.69
N TYR A 151 27.76 5.00 -15.46
CA TYR A 151 28.83 5.91 -15.09
C TYR A 151 29.43 5.53 -13.74
N ASN A 152 30.71 5.83 -13.58
CA ASN A 152 31.40 5.89 -12.28
C ASN A 152 31.78 7.33 -11.89
N ASN A 153 31.66 8.27 -12.85
CA ASN A 153 31.86 9.70 -12.66
C ASN A 153 30.89 10.45 -13.59
N LEU A 154 29.81 11.02 -13.05
CA LEU A 154 28.75 11.64 -13.85
C LEU A 154 29.24 12.81 -14.70
N ALA A 155 30.18 13.61 -14.19
CA ALA A 155 30.73 14.79 -14.88
C ALA A 155 31.47 14.45 -16.18
N ALA A 156 31.90 13.19 -16.36
CA ALA A 156 32.52 12.72 -17.60
C ALA A 156 31.49 12.38 -18.70
N HIS A 157 30.19 12.40 -18.39
CA HIS A 157 29.11 11.98 -19.30
C HIS A 157 28.08 13.11 -19.47
N PRO A 158 28.38 14.16 -20.25
CA PRO A 158 27.54 15.38 -20.30
C PRO A 158 26.09 15.13 -20.74
N LYS A 159 25.84 14.15 -21.62
CA LYS A 159 24.47 13.76 -22.01
C LYS A 159 23.71 13.07 -20.89
N LEU A 160 24.40 12.22 -20.12
CA LEU A 160 23.81 11.53 -18.98
C LEU A 160 23.59 12.49 -17.81
N GLU A 161 24.57 13.36 -17.53
CA GLU A 161 24.46 14.45 -16.56
C GLU A 161 23.26 15.35 -16.88
N SER A 162 23.14 15.82 -18.12
CA SER A 162 22.00 16.62 -18.56
C SER A 162 20.65 15.89 -18.40
N CYS A 163 20.65 14.56 -18.47
CA CYS A 163 19.45 13.74 -18.25
C CYS A 163 19.12 13.59 -16.76
N LEU A 164 20.09 13.23 -15.94
CA LEU A 164 19.94 12.91 -14.51
C LEU A 164 19.84 14.17 -13.64
N CYS A 165 20.54 15.24 -13.99
CA CYS A 165 20.58 16.48 -13.22
C CYS A 165 19.45 17.45 -13.52
N LYS A 166 18.34 16.97 -14.08
CA LYS A 166 17.15 17.81 -14.26
C LYS A 166 16.57 18.14 -12.89
N PRO A 167 16.22 19.41 -12.60
CA PRO A 167 15.65 19.81 -11.31
C PRO A 167 14.44 18.95 -10.91
N LYS A 168 13.60 18.57 -11.88
CA LYS A 168 12.46 17.69 -11.65
C LYS A 168 12.86 16.31 -11.12
N LEU A 169 13.93 15.71 -11.65
CA LEU A 169 14.40 14.38 -11.24
C LEU A 169 15.06 14.43 -9.86
N LEU A 170 15.92 15.43 -9.59
CA LEU A 170 16.52 15.65 -8.28
C LEU A 170 15.46 15.86 -7.19
N ALA A 171 14.41 16.60 -7.52
CA ALA A 171 13.31 16.78 -6.60
C ALA A 171 12.53 15.46 -6.41
N MET A 172 12.30 14.65 -7.46
CA MET A 172 11.68 13.33 -7.33
C MET A 172 12.49 12.40 -6.40
N GLU A 173 13.83 12.42 -6.51
CA GLU A 173 14.72 11.68 -5.59
C GLU A 173 14.51 12.12 -4.14
N SER A 174 14.52 13.43 -3.87
CA SER A 174 14.28 13.97 -2.53
C SER A 174 12.94 13.53 -1.96
N ARG A 175 11.85 13.63 -2.73
CA ARG A 175 10.53 13.19 -2.25
C ARG A 175 10.46 11.68 -2.04
N CYS A 176 11.10 10.92 -2.92
CA CYS A 176 11.12 9.47 -2.77
C CYS A 176 11.85 9.03 -1.50
N ILE A 177 13.04 9.57 -1.27
CA ILE A 177 13.94 9.08 -0.23
C ILE A 177 13.68 9.81 1.09
N VAL A 178 13.68 11.14 1.10
CA VAL A 178 13.57 11.94 2.34
C VAL A 178 12.13 11.96 2.85
N ASP A 179 11.18 12.35 2.00
CA ASP A 179 9.79 12.43 2.41
C ASP A 179 9.22 11.02 2.62
N GLY A 180 9.61 10.05 1.79
CA GLY A 180 9.21 8.64 1.96
C GLY A 180 9.66 8.04 3.29
N ASP A 181 10.91 8.24 3.68
CA ASP A 181 11.41 7.73 4.96
C ASP A 181 10.68 8.40 6.15
N THR A 182 10.51 9.72 6.09
CA THR A 182 9.90 10.49 7.19
C THR A 182 8.40 10.23 7.31
N THR A 183 7.69 10.28 6.19
CA THR A 183 6.22 10.29 6.11
C THR A 183 5.64 8.88 6.14
N CYS A 184 6.33 7.93 5.51
CA CYS A 184 5.79 6.60 5.19
C CYS A 184 6.50 5.47 5.92
N LYS A 185 7.63 5.74 6.57
CA LYS A 185 8.34 4.76 7.40
C LYS A 185 8.51 5.24 8.84
N GLY A 186 8.17 6.49 9.14
CA GLY A 186 8.31 7.07 10.48
C GLY A 186 9.77 7.13 10.95
N ILE A 187 10.74 7.10 10.03
CA ILE A 187 12.17 7.21 10.35
C ILE A 187 12.73 8.54 9.84
N PRO A 188 13.76 9.12 10.48
CA PRO A 188 14.37 10.34 9.97
C PRO A 188 14.91 10.13 8.54
N GLY A 189 14.41 10.91 7.59
CA GLY A 189 14.95 10.93 6.23
C GLY A 189 16.38 11.45 6.17
N PRO A 190 17.20 11.03 5.20
CA PRO A 190 18.55 11.55 5.05
C PRO A 190 18.52 13.04 4.68
N ALA A 191 19.60 13.76 5.00
CA ALA A 191 19.77 15.10 4.47
C ALA A 191 19.81 15.05 2.93
N VAL A 192 19.09 15.96 2.26
CA VAL A 192 18.99 16.04 0.80
C VAL A 192 20.38 16.12 0.13
N THR A 193 21.36 16.72 0.80
CA THR A 193 22.76 16.79 0.33
C THR A 193 23.48 15.45 0.26
N ASN A 194 22.97 14.43 0.95
CA ASN A 194 23.54 13.09 0.98
C ASN A 194 22.98 12.19 -0.13
N LEU A 195 21.95 12.63 -0.86
CA LEU A 195 21.39 11.89 -1.99
C LEU A 195 22.39 11.85 -3.15
N ASP A 196 22.41 10.74 -3.87
CA ASP A 196 23.47 10.45 -4.84
C ASP A 196 23.48 11.47 -6.00
N LEU A 197 22.32 11.72 -6.63
CA LEU A 197 22.29 12.71 -7.72
C LEU A 197 22.46 14.14 -7.20
N TRP A 198 22.03 14.45 -5.98
CA TRP A 198 22.29 15.78 -5.40
C TRP A 198 23.78 16.03 -5.16
N ARG A 199 24.53 15.01 -4.79
CA ARG A 199 25.98 15.07 -4.59
C ARG A 199 26.72 15.21 -5.92
N GLU A 200 26.26 14.51 -6.96
CA GLU A 200 26.95 14.44 -8.25
C GLU A 200 26.56 15.56 -9.22
N CYS A 201 25.34 16.09 -9.12
CA CYS A 201 24.86 17.12 -10.02
C CYS A 201 25.35 18.53 -9.63
N PRO A 202 25.60 19.40 -10.62
CA PRO A 202 25.97 20.79 -10.36
C PRO A 202 24.94 21.51 -9.49
N LYS A 203 25.40 22.42 -8.63
CA LYS A 203 24.51 23.22 -7.76
C LYS A 203 23.46 24.01 -8.54
N THR A 204 23.77 24.42 -9.77
CA THR A 204 22.86 25.14 -10.68
C THR A 204 21.70 24.28 -11.16
N ALA A 205 21.83 22.96 -11.11
CA ALA A 205 20.80 22.00 -11.49
C ALA A 205 19.84 21.69 -10.33
N ARG A 206 20.19 22.06 -9.09
CA ARG A 206 19.40 21.76 -7.91
C ARG A 206 18.10 22.56 -7.90
N PRO A 207 16.99 21.97 -7.43
CA PRO A 207 15.74 22.70 -7.27
C PRO A 207 15.92 23.90 -6.35
N THR A 208 15.26 25.02 -6.66
CA THR A 208 15.19 26.16 -5.75
C THR A 208 14.39 25.79 -4.50
N PRO A 209 14.57 26.49 -3.36
CA PRO A 209 13.74 26.30 -2.18
C PRO A 209 12.24 26.35 -2.50
N ALA A 210 11.80 27.27 -3.36
CA ALA A 210 10.42 27.34 -3.84
C ALA A 210 9.96 26.09 -4.63
N GLN A 211 10.85 25.43 -5.38
CA GLN A 211 10.54 24.17 -6.09
C GLN A 211 10.50 22.96 -5.15
N VAL A 212 11.17 23.03 -4.01
CA VAL A 212 11.09 22.05 -2.91
C VAL A 212 9.85 22.31 -2.06
N GLU A 213 9.52 23.56 -1.77
CA GLU A 213 8.43 23.98 -0.87
C GLU A 213 7.05 23.94 -1.54
N ALA A 214 6.97 24.19 -2.85
CA ALA A 214 5.78 23.88 -3.67
C ALA A 214 5.45 22.37 -3.69
N ARG A 215 6.32 21.49 -3.17
CA ARG A 215 6.03 20.05 -2.97
C ARG A 215 5.53 19.72 -1.56
N ALA A 216 5.90 20.49 -0.54
CA ALA A 216 5.44 20.30 0.83
C ALA A 216 3.99 20.77 1.03
N THR A 217 3.51 21.71 0.19
CA THR A 217 2.19 22.32 0.29
C THR A 217 1.21 21.89 -0.80
N ALA A 218 1.69 21.20 -1.84
CA ALA A 218 0.82 20.61 -2.83
C ALA A 218 0.18 19.34 -2.24
N ALA A 219 -1.01 19.52 -1.65
CA ALA A 219 -1.98 18.43 -1.57
C ALA A 219 -2.01 17.74 -2.96
N PRO A 220 -2.14 16.40 -3.04
CA PRO A 220 -2.45 15.78 -4.32
C PRO A 220 -3.61 16.59 -4.88
N LYS A 221 -3.45 17.17 -6.07
CA LYS A 221 -4.59 17.71 -6.79
C LYS A 221 -5.50 16.50 -6.93
N TYR A 222 -6.50 16.41 -6.05
CA TYR A 222 -7.61 15.51 -6.19
C TYR A 222 -8.01 15.75 -7.63
N HIS A 223 -7.83 14.73 -8.48
CA HIS A 223 -8.22 14.87 -9.86
C HIS A 223 -9.68 15.28 -9.79
N GLU A 224 -9.90 16.54 -10.15
CA GLU A 224 -11.20 17.12 -10.38
C GLU A 224 -11.99 16.05 -11.10
N LYS A 225 -13.06 15.58 -10.47
CA LYS A 225 -13.94 14.57 -11.06
C LYS A 225 -14.28 15.08 -12.45
N ARG A 226 -13.63 14.53 -13.48
CA ARG A 226 -14.12 14.69 -14.84
C ARG A 226 -15.45 13.96 -14.85
N THR A 227 -16.51 14.73 -14.69
CA THR A 227 -17.86 14.30 -15.04
C THR A 227 -17.77 13.91 -16.50
N TRP A 228 -17.76 12.60 -16.74
CA TRP A 228 -18.10 12.07 -18.05
C TRP A 228 -19.52 12.54 -18.34
N GLN A 229 -19.64 13.53 -19.22
CA GLN A 229 -20.89 13.79 -19.91
C GLN A 229 -21.13 12.60 -20.84
N ALA A 230 -22.38 12.12 -20.83
CA ALA A 230 -22.87 10.92 -21.49
C ALA A 230 -22.59 10.89 -22.99
#